data_AF-A0A151JFZ0-F1
#
_entry.id   AF-A0A151JFZ0-F1
#
_cell.length_a   1.000
_cell.length_b   1.000
_cell.length_c   1.000
_cell.angle_alpha   90.00
_cell.angle_beta   90.00
_cell.angle_gamma   90.00
#
_symmetry.space_group_name_H-M   'P 1'
#
loop_
_entity.id
_entity.type
_entity.pdbx_description
1 polymer ?
#
loop_
_entity_poly.entity_id
_entity_poly.type
_entity_poly.pdbx_seq_one_letter_code
_entity_poly.pdbx_strand_id
1 'polypeptide(L)'
;MSKRPKLGDIVEIPLPENGTGYAQYTHKHKQYGALLHVFQICEKVEDTSYLLTVPHQFTTFFPLGAAVNREIVSIVGSLPIR
;
A
#
# COMPACT_ATOMS: atom_id res chain seq x y z
N MET A 1 11.78 12.95 -8.08
CA MET A 1 10.84 13.79 -7.31
C MET A 1 10.29 12.96 -6.16
N SER A 2 10.36 13.45 -4.92
CA SER A 2 9.83 12.70 -3.76
C SER A 2 8.32 12.51 -3.93
N LYS A 3 7.87 11.28 -4.18
CA LYS A 3 6.43 10.97 -4.26
C LYS A 3 5.89 10.93 -2.84
N ARG A 4 5.19 11.99 -2.44
CA ARG A 4 4.54 12.08 -1.13
C ARG A 4 3.23 11.26 -1.15
N PRO A 5 3.10 10.22 -0.32
CA PRO A 5 1.89 9.40 -0.29
C PRO A 5 0.66 10.20 0.16
N LYS A 6 -0.50 9.86 -0.41
CA LYS A 6 -1.81 10.46 -0.14
C LYS A 6 -2.81 9.37 0.26
N LEU A 7 -3.81 9.77 1.03
CA LEU A 7 -4.90 8.86 1.40
C LEU A 7 -5.56 8.30 0.14
N GLY A 8 -5.81 7.00 0.13
CA GLY A 8 -6.32 6.23 -1.00
C GLY A 8 -5.24 5.59 -1.87
N ASP A 9 -3.98 6.02 -1.77
CA ASP A 9 -2.88 5.44 -2.55
C ASP A 9 -2.75 3.93 -2.29
N ILE A 10 -2.56 3.19 -3.38
CA ILE A 10 -2.19 1.78 -3.38
C ILE A 10 -0.69 1.69 -3.52
N VAL A 11 -0.07 0.97 -2.58
CA VAL A 11 1.36 0.73 -2.55
C VAL A 11 1.63 -0.74 -2.84
N GLU A 12 2.53 -0.96 -3.78
CA GLU A 12 3.07 -2.26 -4.13
C GLU A 12 4.27 -2.58 -3.23
N ILE A 13 4.26 -3.79 -2.68
CA ILE A 13 5.22 -4.30 -1.72
C ILE A 13 5.95 -5.47 -2.39
N PRO A 14 7.25 -5.33 -2.74
CA PRO A 14 8.04 -6.45 -3.21
C PRO A 14 8.14 -7.54 -2.13
N LEU A 15 7.85 -8.79 -2.50
CA LEU A 15 7.99 -9.95 -1.62
C LEU A 15 9.10 -10.87 -2.13
N PRO A 16 9.59 -11.83 -1.31
CA PRO A 16 10.49 -12.89 -1.77
C PRO A 16 9.91 -13.69 -2.95
N GLU A 17 10.76 -14.43 -3.66
CA GLU A 17 10.36 -15.34 -4.75
C GLU A 17 9.57 -14.65 -5.87
N ASN A 18 9.86 -13.37 -6.13
CA ASN A 18 9.15 -12.51 -7.09
C ASN A 18 7.65 -12.30 -6.77
N GLY A 19 7.24 -12.57 -5.53
CA GLY A 19 5.89 -12.25 -5.06
C GLY A 19 5.66 -10.74 -5.00
N THR A 20 4.38 -10.34 -5.08
CA THR A 20 3.98 -8.95 -5.00
C THR A 20 2.79 -8.81 -4.06
N GLY A 21 2.96 -8.02 -2.99
CA GLY A 21 1.89 -7.65 -2.08
C GLY A 21 1.36 -6.25 -2.36
N TYR A 22 0.21 -5.94 -1.79
CA TYR A 22 -0.40 -4.62 -1.92
C TYR A 22 -0.96 -4.13 -0.58
N ALA A 23 -0.97 -2.81 -0.40
CA ALA A 23 -1.68 -2.18 0.70
C ALA A 23 -2.29 -0.84 0.29
N GLN A 24 -3.38 -0.44 0.96
CA GLN A 24 -4.01 0.86 0.79
C GLN A 24 -3.67 1.77 1.97
N TYR A 25 -3.25 3.00 1.70
CA TYR A 25 -3.08 4.03 2.72
C TYR A 25 -4.42 4.70 3.06
N THR A 26 -4.97 4.45 4.25
CA THR A 26 -6.33 4.87 4.57
C THR A 26 -6.41 6.04 5.55
N HIS A 27 -5.53 6.10 6.55
CA HIS A 27 -5.59 7.13 7.60
C HIS A 27 -4.21 7.58 8.03
N LYS A 28 -4.09 8.85 8.46
CA LYS A 28 -2.85 9.38 9.04
C LYS A 28 -3.01 9.62 10.55
N HIS A 29 -2.22 8.93 11.35
CA HIS A 29 -2.09 9.23 12.78
C HIS A 29 -0.89 10.16 13.03
N LYS A 30 -1.03 11.12 13.96
CA LYS A 30 0.02 12.12 14.23
C LYS A 30 1.32 11.49 14.75
N GLN A 31 1.20 10.49 15.63
CA GLN A 31 2.35 9.84 16.26
C GLN A 31 2.86 8.60 15.48
N TYR A 32 1.94 7.84 14.88
CA TYR A 32 2.27 6.52 14.31
C TYR A 32 2.40 6.54 12.78
N GLY A 33 2.07 7.66 12.13
CA GLY A 33 2.23 7.82 10.69
C GLY A 33 1.07 7.24 9.88
N ALA A 34 1.39 6.57 8.78
CA ALA A 34 0.39 6.08 7.83
C ALA A 34 -0.21 4.74 8.31
N LEU A 35 -1.53 4.65 8.36
CA LEU A 35 -2.26 3.40 8.57
C LEU A 35 -2.50 2.73 7.21
N LEU A 36 -2.06 1.49 7.08
CA LEU A 36 -2.22 0.67 5.90
C LEU A 36 -3.21 -0.46 6.14
N HIS A 37 -4.10 -0.69 5.19
CA HIS A 37 -4.83 -1.95 5.05
C HIS A 37 -4.07 -2.83 4.05
N VAL A 38 -3.56 -3.97 4.49
CA VAL A 38 -2.78 -4.89 3.64
C VAL A 38 -3.74 -5.91 3.03
N PHE A 39 -3.70 -6.09 1.72
CA PHE A 39 -4.55 -7.04 1.00
C PHE A 39 -4.01 -8.47 1.13
N GLN A 40 -4.90 -9.46 1.22
CA GLN A 40 -4.54 -10.88 1.26
C GLN A 40 -4.20 -11.40 -0.16
N ILE A 41 -3.06 -10.96 -0.69
CA ILE A 41 -2.56 -11.30 -2.03
C ILE A 41 -1.03 -11.27 -2.05
N CYS A 42 -0.42 -12.14 -2.85
CA CYS A 42 1.03 -12.24 -3.01
C CYS A 42 1.48 -12.36 -4.49
N GLU A 43 0.57 -12.13 -5.42
CA GLU A 43 0.82 -12.14 -6.86
C GLU A 43 0.62 -10.75 -7.48
N LYS A 44 1.32 -10.49 -8.59
CA LYS A 44 1.21 -9.23 -9.33
C LYS A 44 -0.20 -9.09 -9.91
N VAL A 45 -0.82 -7.92 -9.71
CA VAL A 45 -2.08 -7.56 -10.39
C VAL A 45 -1.80 -6.65 -11.57
N GLU A 46 -2.49 -6.88 -12.69
CA GLU A 46 -2.41 -5.99 -13.85
C GLU A 46 -3.23 -4.71 -13.63
N ASP A 47 -4.38 -4.84 -12.96
CA ASP A 47 -5.27 -3.74 -12.61
C ASP A 47 -5.49 -3.69 -11.09
N THR A 48 -5.10 -2.57 -10.48
CA THR A 48 -5.28 -2.34 -9.04
C THR A 48 -6.74 -2.35 -8.60
N SER A 49 -7.70 -2.15 -9.53
CA SER A 49 -9.15 -2.23 -9.24
C SER A 49 -9.57 -3.60 -8.72
N TYR A 50 -8.84 -4.67 -9.07
CA TYR A 50 -9.07 -6.02 -8.55
C TYR A 50 -8.97 -6.08 -7.02
N LEU A 51 -8.12 -5.24 -6.41
CA LEU A 51 -7.93 -5.18 -4.96
C LEU A 51 -9.22 -4.81 -4.20
N LEU A 52 -10.20 -4.17 -4.85
CA LEU A 52 -11.52 -3.92 -4.24
C LEU A 52 -12.29 -5.21 -3.89
N THR A 53 -11.92 -6.33 -4.50
CA THR A 53 -12.53 -7.64 -4.26
C THR A 53 -11.71 -8.51 -3.30
N VAL A 54 -10.48 -8.09 -2.99
CA VAL A 54 -9.55 -8.84 -2.14
C VAL A 54 -9.76 -8.45 -0.68
N PRO A 55 -9.93 -9.40 0.25
CA PRO A 55 -10.04 -9.07 1.67
C PRO A 55 -8.74 -8.48 2.22
N HIS A 56 -8.85 -7.68 3.27
CA HIS A 56 -7.68 -7.23 4.01
C HIS A 56 -7.15 -8.36 4.91
N GLN A 57 -5.85 -8.65 4.84
CA GLN A 57 -5.18 -9.62 5.70
C GLN A 57 -4.98 -9.06 7.11
N PHE A 58 -4.50 -7.83 7.21
CA PHE A 58 -4.30 -7.12 8.48
C PHE A 58 -4.19 -5.61 8.26
N THR A 59 -4.18 -4.87 9.37
CA THR A 59 -3.99 -3.42 9.40
C THR A 59 -2.78 -3.07 10.23
N THR A 60 -1.94 -2.14 9.77
CA THR A 60 -0.73 -1.74 10.50
C THR A 60 -0.34 -0.29 10.26
N PHE A 61 0.39 0.30 11.21
CA PHE A 61 1.08 1.55 10.99
C PHE A 61 2.42 1.31 10.31
N PHE A 62 2.75 2.15 9.33
CA PHE A 62 3.97 2.02 8.53
C PHE A 62 4.56 3.39 8.20
N PRO A 63 5.90 3.55 8.22
CA PRO A 63 6.58 4.80 7.82
C PRO A 63 6.56 5.01 6.30
N LEU A 64 5.36 5.10 5.71
CA LEU A 64 5.13 5.02 4.26
C LEU A 64 5.91 6.06 3.46
N GLY A 65 5.96 7.31 3.93
CA GLY A 65 6.68 8.37 3.24
C GLY A 65 8.18 8.09 3.08
N ALA A 66 8.81 7.55 4.12
CA ALA A 66 10.22 7.16 4.06
C ALA A 66 10.42 5.94 3.15
N ALA A 67 9.52 4.96 3.21
CA ALA A 67 9.59 3.76 2.39
C ALA A 67 9.44 4.06 0.88
N VAL A 68 8.49 4.92 0.50
CA VAL A 68 8.35 5.38 -0.89
C VAL A 68 9.56 6.19 -1.33
N ASN A 69 10.07 7.09 -0.48
CA ASN A 69 11.24 7.90 -0.82
C ASN A 69 12.54 7.09 -0.95
N ARG A 70 12.60 5.91 -0.33
CA ARG A 70 13.72 4.96 -0.41
C ARG A 70 13.45 3.82 -1.39
N GLU A 71 12.35 3.88 -2.15
CA GLU A 71 11.97 2.87 -3.15
C GLU A 71 11.80 1.45 -2.58
N ILE A 72 11.49 1.35 -1.28
CA ILE A 72 11.17 0.07 -0.62
C ILE A 72 9.78 -0.42 -1.06
N VAL A 73 8.87 0.51 -1.31
CA VAL A 73 7.53 0.28 -1.86
C VAL A 73 7.24 1.31 -2.93
N SER A 74 6.35 0.98 -3.86
CA SER A 74 5.99 1.86 -4.98
C SER A 74 4.51 2.22 -4.96
N ILE A 75 4.17 3.50 -5.15
CA ILE A 75 2.77 3.90 -5.37
C ILE A 75 2.39 3.52 -6.81
N VAL A 76 1.41 2.62 -6.95
CA VAL A 76 0.98 2.02 -8.21
C VAL A 76 -0.44 2.38 -8.63
N GLY A 77 -1.21 3.03 -7.75
CA GLY A 77 -2.58 3.44 -8.04
C GLY A 77 -3.22 4.16 -6.87
N SER A 78 -4.52 4.38 -6.96
CA SER A 78 -5.33 4.94 -5.89
C SER A 78 -6.73 4.34 -5.96
N LEU A 79 -7.28 3.97 -4.81
CA LEU A 79 -8.65 3.49 -4.68
C LEU A 79 -9.41 4.35 -3.66
N PRO A 80 -10.75 4.45 -3.79
CA PRO A 80 -11.59 5.04 -2.76
C PRO A 80 -11.36 4.36 -1.41
N ILE A 81 -11.32 5.16 -0.35
CA ILE A 81 -11.26 4.67 1.02
C ILE A 81 -12.70 4.41 1.44
N ARG A 82 -12.97 3.21 1.93
CA ARG A 82 -14.28 2.81 2.48
C ARG A 82 -14.23 2.77 4.00
#